data_AF-A0A4X2MEF9-F1
#
_entry.id   AF-A0A4X2MEF9-F1
#
_cell.length_a   1.000
_cell.length_b   1.000
_cell.length_c   1.000
_cell.angle_alpha   90.00
_cell.angle_beta   90.00
_cell.angle_gamma   90.00
#
_symmetry.space_group_name_H-M   'P 1'
#
loop_
_entity.id
_entity.type
_entity.pdbx_description
1 polymer ?
#
loop_
_entity_poly.entity_id
_entity_poly.type
_entity_poly.pdbx_seq_one_letter_code
_entity_poly.pdbx_strand_id
1 'polypeptide(L)'
;MGDRGGAGGSRRRRTGSRTASGGSGGGGTSGSQTEEELRAAAGAGADAGGGGDTPTPTAAPACTRTPSEEGDGEGVGPPDLRCHRLQESLFSSASGFSNYRGILNWCVVMLILSNARLFLENIIKYGILVDPIQVVSLFLKDPYSWPSLCLIIVANGFALAAFQVEKRLAVGTITERVGLLLYVANLLTMLCFPAAVVFMVKSITPVGSVFALGVYTVLFLKMVSYYHVNLWCRQYRAKSQAASGTKKANGNVVSNGVKYPANLTYRDLYYFLFAPTLCYELNFPRSPRIRKRFLLRRLFEMLFFTQLLVGLIQQWMVPTIQNSMKPFKDMDYSRIIERLLKLAVPNHFIWLIFFYWFFHSCLNAVAELMQFGDREFYRDWWNSESVTYFWQNWNIPVHKWCLRHFYKPVMKMGVNKWMAKIGVFLASAFFHEYLVSVPLRMFRPWAFTGMMAQIPLAWVVGRFLQGNYGNAAVWLSLIIGQPVAVLMYVHDYYVLNYEAQPTS
;
A
#
# COMPACT_ATOMS: atom_id res chain seq x y z
N MET A 1 -21.00 0.13 -71.94
CA MET A 1 -20.00 -0.96 -72.07
C MET A 1 -19.51 -1.30 -70.68
N GLY A 2 -19.77 -2.43 -70.05
CA GLY A 2 -20.59 -3.60 -70.37
C GLY A 2 -20.58 -4.51 -69.12
N ASP A 3 -21.74 -5.11 -68.85
CA ASP A 3 -21.98 -6.46 -68.28
C ASP A 3 -21.32 -6.87 -66.94
N ARG A 4 -21.84 -7.75 -66.08
CA ARG A 4 -23.05 -8.60 -65.83
C ARG A 4 -22.65 -9.34 -64.52
N GLY A 5 -23.45 -9.88 -63.63
CA GLY A 5 -24.88 -10.11 -63.39
C GLY A 5 -25.01 -10.34 -61.87
N GLY A 6 -26.14 -10.58 -61.24
CA GLY A 6 -27.40 -11.15 -61.69
C GLY A 6 -27.99 -11.91 -60.51
N ALA A 7 -29.19 -11.48 -60.08
CA ALA A 7 -30.31 -12.27 -59.53
C ALA A 7 -30.12 -13.10 -58.23
N GLY A 8 -31.10 -13.28 -57.34
CA GLY A 8 -32.52 -12.87 -57.29
C GLY A 8 -32.98 -12.82 -55.82
N GLY A 9 -34.04 -12.07 -55.47
CA GLY A 9 -35.42 -12.56 -55.36
C GLY A 9 -35.64 -13.26 -54.00
N SER A 10 -36.61 -12.95 -53.13
CA SER A 10 -37.99 -12.49 -53.34
C SER A 10 -38.62 -12.08 -52.00
N ARG A 11 -39.55 -11.11 -52.08
CA ARG A 11 -40.78 -10.83 -51.30
C ARG A 11 -41.12 -11.79 -50.14
N ARG A 12 -41.71 -11.36 -49.01
CA ARG A 12 -43.05 -10.72 -48.85
C ARG A 12 -43.23 -10.41 -47.35
N ARG A 13 -43.41 -9.16 -46.90
CA ARG A 13 -44.67 -8.40 -46.66
C ARG A 13 -45.70 -9.07 -45.72
N ARG A 14 -45.96 -8.34 -44.61
CA ARG A 14 -47.27 -7.89 -44.07
C ARG A 14 -47.90 -8.60 -42.84
N THR A 15 -48.02 -7.80 -41.76
CA THR A 15 -49.22 -7.46 -40.93
C THR A 15 -49.94 -8.48 -40.05
N GLY A 16 -50.34 -7.98 -38.87
CA GLY A 16 -51.53 -8.38 -38.10
C GLY A 16 -51.19 -8.70 -36.62
N SER A 17 -51.32 -7.78 -35.67
CA SER A 17 -52.54 -7.32 -34.96
C SER A 17 -53.04 -8.25 -33.84
N ARG A 18 -53.02 -7.69 -32.62
CA ARG A 18 -53.98 -7.81 -31.49
C ARG A 18 -54.53 -9.20 -31.09
N THR A 19 -54.45 -9.50 -29.79
CA THR A 19 -55.62 -9.72 -28.92
C THR A 19 -55.26 -9.66 -27.44
N ALA A 20 -56.18 -9.12 -26.66
CA ALA A 20 -56.21 -9.00 -25.21
C ALA A 20 -57.26 -9.95 -24.63
N SER A 21 -57.11 -10.35 -23.35
CA SER A 21 -58.17 -10.68 -22.36
C SER A 21 -57.51 -11.43 -21.20
N GLY A 22 -57.49 -10.93 -19.96
CA GLY A 22 -58.54 -11.09 -18.94
C GLY A 22 -58.14 -12.25 -17.99
N GLY A 23 -58.27 -12.26 -16.66
CA GLY A 23 -58.88 -11.43 -15.64
C GLY A 23 -59.08 -12.31 -14.38
N SER A 24 -59.04 -11.70 -13.17
CA SER A 24 -59.42 -12.21 -11.82
C SER A 24 -58.64 -13.41 -11.22
N GLY A 25 -58.45 -13.56 -9.90
CA GLY A 25 -58.81 -12.79 -8.70
C GLY A 25 -58.58 -13.64 -7.42
N GLY A 26 -58.32 -12.98 -6.28
CA GLY A 26 -58.34 -13.52 -4.89
C GLY A 26 -57.06 -14.24 -4.43
N GLY A 27 -56.48 -14.06 -3.23
CA GLY A 27 -56.84 -13.38 -1.99
C GLY A 27 -56.29 -14.21 -0.82
N GLY A 28 -55.54 -13.62 0.13
CA GLY A 28 -55.21 -14.27 1.42
C GLY A 28 -53.76 -14.16 1.94
N THR A 29 -53.52 -13.12 2.74
CA THR A 29 -52.68 -12.98 3.97
C THR A 29 -52.08 -14.28 4.57
N SER A 30 -50.88 -14.37 5.17
CA SER A 30 -50.11 -13.48 6.07
C SER A 30 -48.75 -14.10 6.46
N GLY A 31 -47.76 -13.27 6.86
CA GLY A 31 -46.65 -13.64 7.77
C GLY A 31 -45.29 -13.90 7.11
N SER A 32 -44.51 -12.86 6.80
CA SER A 32 -43.40 -12.29 7.61
C SER A 32 -42.02 -12.95 7.38
N GLN A 33 -41.16 -12.18 6.72
CA GLN A 33 -39.70 -12.01 6.98
C GLN A 33 -38.88 -13.31 6.96
N THR A 34 -37.96 -13.57 6.03
CA THR A 34 -36.81 -12.75 5.62
C THR A 34 -36.11 -13.54 4.52
N GLU A 35 -36.09 -13.11 3.25
CA GLU A 35 -35.14 -13.58 2.22
C GLU A 35 -35.35 -12.86 0.87
N GLU A 36 -34.23 -12.55 0.19
CA GLU A 36 -34.04 -11.89 -1.12
C GLU A 36 -34.39 -10.38 -1.17
N GLU A 37 -33.56 -9.47 -1.70
CA GLU A 37 -32.69 -9.47 -2.90
C GLU A 37 -31.49 -8.50 -2.68
N LEU A 38 -30.20 -8.71 -3.01
CA LEU A 38 -29.42 -9.73 -3.69
C LEU A 38 -29.94 -10.21 -5.06
N ARG A 39 -30.33 -9.26 -5.92
CA ARG A 39 -30.29 -9.39 -7.39
C ARG A 39 -30.61 -8.06 -8.08
N ALA A 40 -29.61 -7.21 -8.27
CA ALA A 40 -29.66 -6.14 -9.26
C ALA A 40 -28.25 -5.84 -9.78
N ALA A 41 -27.70 -6.79 -10.52
CA ALA A 41 -26.58 -6.57 -11.44
C ALA A 41 -26.71 -7.56 -12.59
N ALA A 42 -27.42 -7.18 -13.67
CA ALA A 42 -27.20 -7.70 -15.02
C ALA A 42 -28.02 -6.96 -16.09
N GLY A 43 -27.33 -6.52 -17.15
CA GLY A 43 -27.88 -6.12 -18.45
C GLY A 43 -28.02 -4.61 -18.61
N ALA A 44 -27.64 -3.94 -19.70
CA ALA A 44 -27.00 -4.26 -20.98
C ALA A 44 -26.55 -2.87 -21.51
N GLY A 45 -25.49 -2.65 -22.31
CA GLY A 45 -25.25 -3.20 -23.64
C GLY A 45 -25.52 -2.12 -24.72
N ALA A 46 -24.44 -1.70 -25.39
CA ALA A 46 -24.34 -1.20 -26.78
C ALA A 46 -24.48 0.31 -27.13
N ASP A 47 -23.46 0.73 -27.90
CA ASP A 47 -23.43 1.55 -29.13
C ASP A 47 -23.03 3.04 -29.17
N ALA A 48 -21.88 3.21 -29.85
CA ALA A 48 -21.58 4.08 -31.01
C ALA A 48 -21.34 5.59 -30.86
N GLY A 49 -20.31 6.05 -31.58
CA GLY A 49 -20.27 7.38 -32.21
C GLY A 49 -19.19 8.32 -31.67
N GLY A 50 -18.26 8.73 -32.54
CA GLY A 50 -17.17 9.64 -32.22
C GLY A 50 -17.56 11.12 -32.21
N GLY A 51 -16.53 11.97 -32.05
CA GLY A 51 -16.63 13.42 -32.11
C GLY A 51 -16.06 14.05 -30.85
N GLY A 52 -14.91 14.72 -30.98
CA GLY A 52 -14.40 15.54 -29.90
C GLY A 52 -15.32 16.72 -29.66
N ASP A 53 -15.51 17.09 -28.40
CA ASP A 53 -15.71 18.47 -27.97
C ASP A 53 -15.38 18.58 -26.48
N THR A 54 -14.65 19.63 -26.15
CA THR A 54 -14.27 20.08 -24.81
C THR A 54 -15.47 20.14 -23.85
N PRO A 55 -15.35 19.69 -22.58
CA PRO A 55 -16.42 19.90 -21.62
C PRO A 55 -16.35 21.33 -21.06
N THR A 56 -17.37 22.12 -21.39
CA THR A 56 -17.81 23.33 -20.70
C THR A 56 -18.02 23.02 -19.20
N PRO A 57 -17.71 23.94 -18.27
CA PRO A 57 -17.81 23.64 -16.84
C PRO A 57 -19.28 23.56 -16.43
N THR A 58 -19.70 22.39 -15.99
CA THR A 58 -21.01 22.11 -15.41
C THR A 58 -21.20 22.88 -14.10
N ALA A 59 -22.37 23.51 -13.98
CA ALA A 59 -22.81 24.27 -12.82
C ALA A 59 -22.73 23.45 -11.51
N ALA A 60 -22.31 24.12 -10.44
CA ALA A 60 -22.22 23.58 -9.08
C ALA A 60 -23.60 23.11 -8.55
N PRO A 61 -23.64 22.12 -7.63
CA PRO A 61 -24.89 21.61 -7.08
C PRO A 61 -25.56 22.67 -6.18
N ALA A 62 -26.88 22.78 -6.31
CA ALA A 62 -27.69 23.71 -5.56
C ALA A 62 -27.66 23.41 -4.05
N CYS A 63 -27.19 24.36 -3.25
CA CYS A 63 -27.32 24.35 -1.79
C CYS A 63 -28.80 24.50 -1.40
N THR A 64 -29.28 23.57 -0.57
CA THR A 64 -30.53 23.68 0.19
C THR A 64 -30.56 24.99 0.99
N ARG A 65 -31.54 25.86 0.68
CA ARG A 65 -31.81 27.11 1.38
C ARG A 65 -32.48 26.84 2.73
N THR A 66 -31.89 27.34 3.80
CA THR A 66 -32.61 27.72 5.04
C THR A 66 -33.04 29.18 4.89
N PRO A 67 -34.26 29.59 5.28
CA PRO A 67 -34.69 30.98 5.19
C PRO A 67 -34.04 31.77 6.33
N SER A 68 -33.11 32.67 6.00
CA SER A 68 -32.56 33.65 6.94
C SER A 68 -33.04 35.04 6.55
N GLU A 69 -33.83 35.62 7.45
CA GLU A 69 -34.02 37.03 7.78
C GLU A 69 -33.71 38.06 6.68
N GLU A 70 -34.77 38.69 6.18
CA GLU A 70 -34.73 39.93 5.39
C GLU A 70 -34.07 41.04 6.22
N GLY A 71 -32.82 41.36 5.88
CA GLY A 71 -32.17 42.61 6.24
C GLY A 71 -32.23 43.55 5.04
N ASP A 72 -33.08 44.57 5.15
CA ASP A 72 -33.16 45.69 4.21
C ASP A 72 -31.81 46.41 4.10
N GLY A 73 -31.31 46.51 2.87
CA GLY A 73 -30.08 47.22 2.53
C GLY A 73 -30.11 47.62 1.07
N GLU A 74 -30.40 48.90 0.84
CA GLU A 74 -30.55 49.57 -0.45
C GLU A 74 -29.35 49.33 -1.40
N GLY A 75 -29.66 49.03 -2.66
CA GLY A 75 -28.70 48.85 -3.73
C GLY A 75 -29.40 48.51 -5.03
N VAL A 76 -30.09 49.51 -5.60
CA VAL A 76 -30.90 49.41 -6.82
C VAL A 76 -30.01 49.18 -8.04
N GLY A 77 -30.09 47.99 -8.62
CA GLY A 77 -29.58 47.64 -9.94
C GLY A 77 -30.37 46.45 -10.50
N PRO A 78 -30.54 46.30 -11.83
CA PRO A 78 -31.39 45.25 -12.40
C PRO A 78 -30.96 43.85 -11.94
N PRO A 79 -31.88 42.99 -11.48
CA PRO A 79 -31.54 41.67 -10.93
C PRO A 79 -30.75 40.78 -11.90
N ASP A 80 -30.93 40.99 -13.21
CA ASP A 80 -30.29 40.22 -14.28
C ASP A 80 -28.84 40.63 -14.61
N LEU A 81 -28.28 41.64 -13.94
CA LEU A 81 -26.92 42.15 -14.20
C LEU A 81 -25.93 41.93 -13.03
N ARG A 82 -26.32 41.19 -11.98
CA ARG A 82 -25.45 40.93 -10.82
C ARG A 82 -24.33 39.93 -11.17
N CYS A 83 -23.12 40.43 -11.38
CA CYS A 83 -21.92 39.62 -11.63
C CYS A 83 -21.26 39.08 -10.35
N HIS A 84 -21.53 39.70 -9.19
CA HIS A 84 -20.99 39.29 -7.90
C HIS A 84 -21.94 38.36 -7.16
N ARG A 85 -21.38 37.30 -6.57
CA ARG A 85 -22.11 36.30 -5.77
C ARG A 85 -21.44 36.19 -4.40
N LEU A 86 -22.24 35.93 -3.36
CA LEU A 86 -21.71 35.55 -2.06
C LEU A 86 -21.01 34.19 -2.22
N GLN A 87 -19.68 34.21 -2.14
CA GLN A 87 -18.84 33.03 -2.30
C GLN A 87 -17.61 33.17 -1.40
N GLU A 88 -17.20 32.06 -0.82
CA GLU A 88 -15.97 31.98 -0.03
C GLU A 88 -14.74 31.97 -0.95
N SER A 89 -13.61 32.46 -0.44
CA SER A 89 -12.34 32.30 -1.16
C SER A 89 -11.94 30.82 -1.21
N LEU A 90 -11.33 30.36 -2.30
CA LEU A 90 -10.98 28.94 -2.52
C LEU A 90 -10.09 28.33 -1.42
N PHE A 91 -9.23 29.14 -0.79
CA PHE A 91 -8.36 28.69 0.31
C PHE A 91 -8.99 28.90 1.70
N SER A 92 -10.18 29.51 1.78
CA SER A 92 -10.94 29.58 3.02
C SER A 92 -11.30 28.16 3.46
N SER A 93 -11.16 27.88 4.76
CA SER A 93 -11.55 26.60 5.34
C SER A 93 -13.04 26.28 5.11
N ALA A 94 -13.88 27.31 4.96
CA ALA A 94 -15.30 27.19 4.67
C ALA A 94 -15.63 26.88 3.19
N SER A 95 -14.67 27.04 2.26
CA SER A 95 -14.91 26.85 0.82
C SER A 95 -15.07 25.39 0.40
N GLY A 96 -14.57 24.43 1.19
CA GLY A 96 -14.62 22.99 0.85
C GLY A 96 -13.84 22.58 -0.40
N PHE A 97 -13.00 23.46 -0.95
CA PHE A 97 -12.22 23.19 -2.16
C PHE A 97 -11.07 22.20 -1.87
N SER A 98 -10.95 21.17 -2.71
CA SER A 98 -10.02 20.05 -2.50
C SER A 98 -9.14 19.73 -3.72
N ASN A 99 -9.32 20.41 -4.86
CA ASN A 99 -8.61 20.09 -6.09
C ASN A 99 -7.26 20.83 -6.21
N TYR A 100 -6.24 20.29 -5.54
CA TYR A 100 -4.88 20.86 -5.52
C TYR A 100 -3.91 20.23 -6.54
N ARG A 101 -4.42 19.60 -7.61
CA ARG A 101 -3.57 18.91 -8.60
C ARG A 101 -2.55 19.81 -9.26
N GLY A 102 -2.88 21.09 -9.45
CA GLY A 102 -1.95 22.10 -9.97
C GLY A 102 -0.73 22.32 -9.06
N ILE A 103 -0.92 22.33 -7.74
CA ILE A 103 0.18 22.49 -6.77
C ILE A 103 1.12 21.28 -6.84
N LEU A 104 0.57 20.06 -6.95
CA LEU A 104 1.39 18.86 -7.12
C LEU A 104 2.23 18.92 -8.39
N ASN A 105 1.64 19.35 -9.52
CA ASN A 105 2.37 19.54 -10.77
C ASN A 105 3.48 20.59 -10.62
N TRP A 106 3.20 21.70 -9.95
CA TRP A 106 4.18 22.74 -9.66
C TRP A 106 5.35 22.22 -8.82
N CYS A 107 5.08 21.45 -7.75
CA CYS A 107 6.12 20.79 -6.95
C CYS A 107 7.03 19.89 -7.80
N VAL A 108 6.44 19.10 -8.71
CA VAL A 108 7.20 18.23 -9.63
C VAL A 108 8.07 19.06 -10.57
N VAL A 109 7.54 20.14 -11.15
CA VAL A 109 8.29 21.02 -12.05
C VAL A 109 9.46 21.67 -11.30
N MET A 110 9.22 22.23 -10.11
CA MET A 110 10.27 22.85 -9.30
C MET A 110 11.36 21.85 -8.90
N LEU A 111 10.96 20.62 -8.55
CA LEU A 111 11.89 19.57 -8.18
C LEU A 111 12.77 19.15 -9.36
N ILE A 112 12.19 19.03 -10.55
CA ILE A 112 12.92 18.75 -11.78
C ILE A 112 13.85 19.92 -12.12
N LEU A 113 13.38 21.16 -12.15
CA LEU A 113 14.22 22.30 -12.54
C LEU A 113 15.41 22.52 -11.59
N SER A 114 15.21 22.34 -10.27
CA SER A 114 16.28 22.49 -9.28
C SER A 114 17.33 21.38 -9.34
N ASN A 115 16.95 20.15 -9.70
CA ASN A 115 17.84 18.99 -9.65
C ASN A 115 18.21 18.40 -11.01
N ALA A 116 17.60 18.84 -12.11
CA ALA A 116 17.83 18.30 -13.45
C ALA A 116 19.29 18.48 -13.87
N ARG A 117 19.89 19.65 -13.55
CA ARG A 117 21.31 19.89 -13.81
C ARG A 117 22.17 18.85 -13.09
N LEU A 118 21.98 18.68 -11.77
CA LEU A 118 22.76 17.74 -10.96
C LEU A 118 22.55 16.29 -11.43
N PHE A 119 21.31 15.91 -11.74
CA PHE A 119 20.97 14.59 -12.24
C PHE A 119 21.62 14.30 -13.60
N LEU A 120 21.54 15.23 -14.54
CA LEU A 120 22.17 15.10 -15.86
C LEU A 120 23.69 15.10 -15.74
N GLU A 121 24.27 15.98 -14.92
CA GLU A 121 25.71 16.04 -14.68
C GLU A 121 26.21 14.74 -14.07
N ASN A 122 25.47 14.13 -13.13
CA ASN A 122 25.78 12.80 -12.63
C ASN A 122 25.72 11.78 -13.76
N ILE A 123 24.63 11.70 -14.54
CA ILE A 123 24.56 10.73 -15.65
C ILE A 123 25.68 10.94 -16.68
N ILE A 124 26.09 12.18 -16.96
CA ILE A 124 27.13 12.50 -17.94
C ILE A 124 28.52 12.20 -17.39
N LYS A 125 28.84 12.64 -16.17
CA LYS A 125 30.17 12.46 -15.55
C LYS A 125 30.44 11.03 -15.14
N TYR A 126 29.43 10.41 -14.53
CA TYR A 126 29.53 9.12 -13.88
C TYR A 126 28.98 8.02 -14.79
N GLY A 127 28.21 8.34 -15.83
CA GLY A 127 27.55 7.32 -16.64
C GLY A 127 26.59 6.46 -15.80
N ILE A 128 26.22 5.31 -16.34
CA ILE A 128 25.70 4.22 -15.52
C ILE A 128 26.93 3.45 -15.01
N LEU A 129 27.52 3.86 -13.88
CA LEU A 129 28.69 3.17 -13.28
C LEU A 129 28.43 1.72 -12.86
N VAL A 130 27.16 1.34 -12.76
CA VAL A 130 26.80 -0.02 -12.39
C VAL A 130 26.77 -0.84 -13.67
N ASP A 131 27.85 -1.57 -13.95
CA ASP A 131 27.80 -2.67 -14.92
C ASP A 131 27.02 -3.84 -14.28
N PRO A 132 25.76 -4.08 -14.68
CA PRO A 132 24.95 -5.11 -14.06
C PRO A 132 25.52 -6.51 -14.34
N ILE A 133 26.19 -6.69 -15.47
CA ILE A 133 26.78 -7.97 -15.89
C ILE A 133 28.02 -8.25 -15.03
N GLN A 134 28.85 -7.23 -14.79
CA GLN A 134 30.01 -7.35 -13.91
C GLN A 134 29.60 -7.61 -12.46
N VAL A 135 28.55 -6.95 -11.95
CA VAL A 135 28.04 -7.21 -10.59
C VAL A 135 27.54 -8.64 -10.44
N VAL A 136 26.80 -9.16 -11.43
CA VAL A 136 26.36 -10.57 -11.43
C VAL A 136 27.56 -11.51 -11.54
N SER A 137 28.54 -11.21 -12.40
CA SER A 137 29.76 -12.02 -12.54
C SER A 137 30.60 -12.03 -11.26
N LEU A 138 30.71 -10.90 -10.56
CA LEU A 138 31.42 -10.78 -9.28
C LEU A 138 30.70 -11.59 -8.19
N PHE A 139 29.38 -11.52 -8.16
CA PHE A 139 28.55 -12.32 -7.25
C PHE A 139 28.71 -13.83 -7.51
N LEU A 140 28.73 -14.25 -8.77
CA LEU A 140 28.93 -15.68 -9.11
C LEU A 140 30.36 -16.15 -8.83
N LYS A 141 31.35 -15.26 -8.88
CA LYS A 141 32.76 -15.57 -8.60
C LYS A 141 33.01 -15.80 -7.10
N ASP A 142 32.40 -14.98 -6.24
CA ASP A 142 32.46 -15.16 -4.79
C ASP A 142 31.11 -14.80 -4.13
N PRO A 143 30.16 -15.75 -4.05
CA PRO A 143 28.84 -15.48 -3.48
C PRO A 143 28.88 -15.18 -1.98
N TYR A 144 29.89 -15.70 -1.26
CA TYR A 144 30.02 -15.50 0.18
C TYR A 144 30.47 -14.08 0.54
N SER A 145 31.08 -13.36 -0.40
CA SER A 145 31.39 -11.94 -0.22
C SER A 145 30.15 -11.04 -0.18
N TRP A 146 29.00 -11.50 -0.70
CA TRP A 146 27.71 -10.78 -0.69
C TRP A 146 26.63 -11.52 0.11
N PRO A 147 26.76 -11.59 1.46
CA PRO A 147 25.87 -12.39 2.29
C PRO A 147 24.39 -11.96 2.24
N SER A 148 24.09 -10.68 1.98
CA SER A 148 22.72 -10.17 1.86
C SER A 148 21.97 -10.74 0.65
N LEU A 149 22.63 -10.86 -0.50
CA LEU A 149 22.06 -11.48 -1.70
C LEU A 149 21.86 -12.98 -1.50
N CYS A 150 22.84 -13.65 -0.89
CA CYS A 150 22.71 -15.06 -0.50
C CYS A 150 21.51 -15.31 0.41
N LEU A 151 21.30 -14.46 1.43
CA LEU A 151 20.12 -14.52 2.29
C LEU A 151 18.81 -14.43 1.49
N ILE A 152 18.73 -13.51 0.53
CA ILE A 152 17.52 -13.34 -0.31
C ILE A 152 17.27 -14.59 -1.17
N ILE A 153 18.31 -15.22 -1.70
CA ILE A 153 18.17 -16.47 -2.47
C ILE A 153 17.65 -17.58 -1.55
N VAL A 154 18.21 -17.72 -0.35
CA VAL A 154 17.78 -18.70 0.66
C VAL A 154 16.31 -18.51 1.08
N ALA A 155 15.78 -17.28 0.98
CA ALA A 155 14.37 -16.99 1.27
C ALA A 155 13.41 -17.86 0.42
N ASN A 156 13.81 -18.22 -0.81
CA ASN A 156 13.03 -19.14 -1.66
C ASN A 156 12.83 -20.51 -1.00
N GLY A 157 13.81 -21.01 -0.24
CA GLY A 157 13.71 -22.28 0.48
C GLY A 157 12.54 -22.29 1.46
N PHE A 158 12.35 -21.20 2.22
CA PHE A 158 11.23 -21.06 3.16
C PHE A 158 9.87 -20.99 2.45
N ALA A 159 9.81 -20.30 1.31
CA ALA A 159 8.60 -20.22 0.49
C ALA A 159 8.21 -21.59 -0.09
N LEU A 160 9.19 -22.33 -0.61
CA LEU A 160 9.00 -23.68 -1.13
C LEU A 160 8.63 -24.67 -0.01
N ALA A 161 9.23 -24.55 1.18
CA ALA A 161 8.89 -25.37 2.33
C ALA A 161 7.41 -25.18 2.72
N ALA A 162 6.94 -23.93 2.83
CA ALA A 162 5.52 -23.63 3.07
C ALA A 162 4.61 -24.25 1.99
N PHE A 163 4.99 -24.13 0.72
CA PHE A 163 4.26 -24.73 -0.39
C PHE A 163 4.20 -26.26 -0.31
N GLN A 164 5.29 -26.94 0.05
CA GLN A 164 5.28 -28.41 0.20
C GLN A 164 4.41 -28.85 1.37
N VAL A 165 4.44 -28.15 2.50
CA VAL A 165 3.55 -28.43 3.63
C VAL A 165 2.09 -28.29 3.20
N GLU A 166 1.76 -27.24 2.44
CA GLU A 166 0.40 -27.02 1.93
C GLU A 166 -0.04 -28.12 0.96
N LYS A 167 0.83 -28.55 0.04
CA LYS A 167 0.54 -29.64 -0.88
C LYS A 167 0.28 -30.96 -0.14
N ARG A 168 1.04 -31.25 0.91
CA ARG A 168 0.85 -32.44 1.74
C ARG A 168 -0.42 -32.37 2.59
N LEU A 169 -0.82 -31.18 3.05
CA LEU A 169 -2.11 -30.96 3.70
C LEU A 169 -3.27 -31.14 2.72
N ALA A 170 -3.12 -30.68 1.49
CA ALA A 170 -4.16 -30.77 0.46
C ALA A 170 -4.51 -32.21 0.05
N VAL A 171 -3.51 -33.09 0.04
CA VAL A 171 -3.67 -34.53 -0.27
C VAL A 171 -4.13 -35.32 0.97
N GLY A 172 -4.03 -34.76 2.17
CA GLY A 172 -4.39 -35.44 3.42
C GLY A 172 -3.28 -36.35 3.98
N THR A 173 -2.06 -36.29 3.44
CA THR A 173 -0.89 -37.03 3.96
C THR A 173 -0.47 -36.58 5.36
N ILE A 174 -0.77 -35.33 5.74
CA ILE A 174 -0.42 -34.76 7.06
C ILE A 174 -1.70 -34.23 7.72
N THR A 175 -1.81 -34.38 9.04
CA THR A 175 -2.93 -33.84 9.82
C THR A 175 -2.83 -32.32 9.98
N GLU A 176 -3.96 -31.63 10.16
CA GLU A 176 -3.99 -30.17 10.33
C GLU A 176 -3.11 -29.67 11.49
N ARG A 177 -3.02 -30.43 12.59
CA ARG A 177 -2.17 -30.08 13.74
C ARG A 177 -0.69 -30.12 13.40
N VAL A 178 -0.24 -31.18 12.74
CA VAL A 178 1.17 -31.31 12.31
C VAL A 178 1.49 -30.28 11.23
N GLY A 179 0.57 -30.02 10.31
CA GLY A 179 0.72 -28.96 9.31
C GLY A 179 0.85 -27.58 9.92
N LEU A 180 0.02 -27.25 10.92
CA LEU A 180 0.14 -26.00 11.67
C LEU A 180 1.50 -25.88 12.37
N LEU A 181 1.96 -26.93 13.04
CA LEU A 181 3.25 -26.94 13.73
C LEU A 181 4.43 -26.73 12.75
N LEU A 182 4.41 -27.41 11.61
CA LEU A 182 5.42 -27.22 10.55
C LEU A 182 5.39 -25.80 9.97
N TYR A 183 4.20 -25.23 9.77
CA TYR A 183 4.06 -23.85 9.31
C TYR A 183 4.60 -22.84 10.33
N VAL A 184 4.23 -22.98 11.61
CA VAL A 184 4.70 -22.10 12.69
C VAL A 184 6.21 -22.21 12.84
N ALA A 185 6.78 -23.42 12.78
CA ALA A 185 8.22 -23.62 12.80
C ALA A 185 8.90 -22.91 11.62
N ASN A 186 8.41 -23.10 10.39
CA ASN A 186 8.93 -22.44 9.20
C ASN A 186 8.87 -20.90 9.30
N LEU A 187 7.74 -20.36 9.78
CA LEU A 187 7.53 -18.93 9.99
C LEU A 187 8.48 -18.35 11.06
N LEU A 188 8.68 -19.07 12.17
CA LEU A 188 9.60 -18.66 13.23
C LEU A 188 11.05 -18.66 12.74
N THR A 189 11.48 -19.75 12.08
CA THR A 189 12.82 -19.83 11.49
C THR A 189 13.04 -18.73 10.46
N MET A 190 12.03 -18.36 9.68
CA MET A 190 12.13 -17.27 8.70
C MET A 190 12.39 -15.90 9.34
N LEU A 191 11.99 -15.66 10.59
CA LEU A 191 12.34 -14.43 11.32
C LEU A 191 13.69 -14.54 12.05
N CYS A 192 13.96 -15.69 12.68
CA CYS A 192 15.16 -15.88 13.51
C CYS A 192 16.43 -16.11 12.67
N PHE A 193 16.34 -16.84 11.56
CA PHE A 193 17.48 -17.19 10.71
C PHE A 193 18.21 -15.97 10.12
N PRO A 194 17.55 -15.06 9.38
CA PRO A 194 18.26 -13.93 8.81
C PRO A 194 18.78 -12.98 9.89
N ALA A 195 18.08 -12.83 11.02
CA ALA A 195 18.55 -12.05 12.15
C ALA A 195 19.85 -12.65 12.74
N ALA A 196 19.89 -13.97 12.97
CA ALA A 196 21.09 -14.65 13.45
C ALA A 196 22.27 -14.50 12.47
N VAL A 197 22.03 -14.63 11.16
CA VAL A 197 23.07 -14.44 10.14
C VAL A 197 23.61 -13.00 10.16
N VAL A 198 22.75 -11.98 10.30
CA VAL A 198 23.18 -10.58 10.37
C VAL A 198 24.08 -10.32 11.60
N PHE A 199 23.84 -10.99 12.72
CA PHE A 199 24.69 -10.89 13.91
C PHE A 199 26.00 -11.67 13.79
N MET A 200 25.96 -12.87 13.22
CA MET A 200 27.14 -13.74 13.12
C MET A 200 28.10 -13.31 11.99
N VAL A 201 27.56 -12.86 10.86
CA VAL A 201 28.35 -12.52 9.67
C VAL A 201 28.77 -11.05 9.74
N LYS A 202 30.04 -10.81 10.08
CA LYS A 202 30.58 -9.44 10.21
C LYS A 202 30.69 -8.69 8.87
N SER A 203 30.78 -9.39 7.74
CA SER A 203 30.93 -8.79 6.41
C SER A 203 29.66 -8.16 5.84
N ILE A 204 28.49 -8.38 6.46
CA ILE A 204 27.23 -7.83 5.97
C ILE A 204 27.13 -6.32 6.25
N THR A 205 26.75 -5.55 5.23
CA THR A 205 26.55 -4.10 5.38
C THR A 205 25.18 -3.80 6.01
N PRO A 206 25.03 -2.73 6.81
CA PRO A 206 23.75 -2.37 7.43
C PRO A 206 22.62 -2.18 6.41
N VAL A 207 22.89 -1.53 5.28
CA VAL A 207 21.90 -1.33 4.20
C VAL A 207 21.50 -2.66 3.56
N GLY A 208 22.47 -3.55 3.30
CA GLY A 208 22.20 -4.90 2.79
C GLY A 208 21.38 -5.75 3.78
N SER A 209 21.65 -5.60 5.08
CA SER A 209 20.88 -6.23 6.16
C SER A 209 19.44 -5.73 6.23
N VAL A 210 19.20 -4.42 6.21
CA VAL A 210 17.83 -3.84 6.17
C VAL A 210 17.06 -4.40 4.97
N PHE A 211 17.69 -4.43 3.79
CA PHE A 211 17.05 -4.93 2.58
C PHE A 211 16.71 -6.42 2.69
N ALA A 212 17.65 -7.26 3.15
CA ALA A 212 17.40 -8.68 3.35
C ALA A 212 16.29 -8.93 4.39
N LEU A 213 16.36 -8.32 5.58
CA LEU A 213 15.34 -8.47 6.62
C LEU A 213 13.97 -7.95 6.17
N GLY A 214 13.94 -6.88 5.36
CA GLY A 214 12.73 -6.37 4.72
C GLY A 214 12.08 -7.42 3.80
N VAL A 215 12.88 -8.07 2.95
CA VAL A 215 12.40 -9.17 2.09
C VAL A 215 11.87 -10.35 2.92
N TYR A 216 12.58 -10.75 3.97
CA TYR A 216 12.12 -11.83 4.87
C TYR A 216 10.85 -11.46 5.62
N THR A 217 10.69 -10.21 6.03
CA THR A 217 9.47 -9.70 6.68
C THR A 217 8.29 -9.72 5.71
N VAL A 218 8.47 -9.25 4.48
CA VAL A 218 7.44 -9.31 3.44
C VAL A 218 7.07 -10.76 3.13
N LEU A 219 8.05 -11.65 3.02
CA LEU A 219 7.83 -13.07 2.79
C LEU A 219 7.08 -13.72 3.94
N PHE A 220 7.45 -13.42 5.18
CA PHE A 220 6.74 -13.88 6.38
C PHE A 220 5.26 -13.49 6.35
N LEU A 221 4.95 -12.21 6.11
CA LEU A 221 3.57 -11.74 6.04
C LEU A 221 2.79 -12.43 4.90
N LYS A 222 3.42 -12.60 3.75
CA LYS A 222 2.85 -13.34 2.62
C LYS A 222 2.57 -14.79 2.97
N MET A 223 3.51 -15.49 3.61
CA MET A 223 3.36 -16.90 3.99
C MET A 223 2.26 -17.11 5.04
N VAL A 224 2.11 -16.19 6.00
CA VAL A 224 0.97 -16.19 6.94
C VAL A 224 -0.36 -16.07 6.19
N SER A 225 -0.43 -15.15 5.23
CA SER A 225 -1.64 -14.99 4.41
C SER A 225 -1.93 -16.22 3.55
N TYR A 226 -0.89 -16.79 2.93
CA TYR A 226 -0.98 -18.00 2.12
C TYR A 226 -1.53 -19.18 2.93
N TYR A 227 -1.01 -19.39 4.16
CA TYR A 227 -1.53 -20.41 5.06
C TYR A 227 -3.00 -20.18 5.42
N HIS A 228 -3.35 -18.98 5.90
CA HIS A 228 -4.71 -18.67 6.34
C HIS A 228 -5.74 -18.88 5.24
N VAL A 229 -5.47 -18.41 4.03
CA VAL A 229 -6.43 -18.48 2.91
C VAL A 229 -6.59 -19.91 2.43
N ASN A 230 -5.50 -20.68 2.30
CA ASN A 230 -5.62 -22.09 1.94
C ASN A 230 -6.31 -22.90 3.04
N LEU A 231 -6.05 -22.62 4.32
CA LEU A 231 -6.77 -23.22 5.45
C LEU A 231 -8.28 -22.96 5.36
N TRP A 232 -8.69 -21.72 5.07
CA TRP A 232 -10.11 -21.38 4.90
C TRP A 232 -10.73 -22.13 3.71
N CYS A 233 -10.00 -22.26 2.59
CA CYS A 233 -10.45 -23.05 1.44
C CYS A 233 -10.58 -24.55 1.75
N ARG A 234 -9.64 -25.13 2.52
CA ARG A 234 -9.72 -26.52 2.99
C ARG A 234 -10.94 -26.74 3.88
N GLN A 235 -11.14 -25.86 4.87
CA GLN A 235 -12.29 -25.93 5.76
C GLN A 235 -13.62 -25.80 5.01
N TYR A 236 -13.69 -24.89 4.04
CA TYR A 236 -14.86 -24.74 3.18
C TYR A 236 -15.12 -26.01 2.38
N ARG A 237 -14.10 -26.58 1.73
CA ARG A 237 -14.21 -27.83 0.97
C ARG A 237 -14.70 -28.99 1.85
N ALA A 238 -14.14 -29.15 3.05
CA ALA A 238 -14.56 -30.19 3.98
C ALA A 238 -16.04 -30.05 4.39
N LYS A 239 -16.48 -28.81 4.67
CA LYS A 239 -17.90 -28.51 4.97
C LYS A 239 -18.81 -28.78 3.77
N SER A 240 -18.41 -28.37 2.57
CA SER A 240 -19.19 -28.62 1.34
C SER A 240 -19.28 -30.11 1.01
N GLN A 241 -18.23 -30.89 1.23
CA GLN A 241 -18.25 -32.34 1.05
C GLN A 241 -19.21 -33.01 2.05
N ALA A 242 -19.16 -32.60 3.32
CA ALA A 242 -20.10 -33.08 4.35
C ALA A 242 -21.56 -32.72 4.02
N ALA A 243 -21.82 -31.54 3.44
CA ALA A 243 -23.16 -31.11 3.03
C ALA A 243 -23.63 -31.75 1.71
N SER A 244 -22.73 -32.09 0.78
CA SER A 244 -23.08 -32.74 -0.50
C SER A 244 -23.54 -34.19 -0.34
N GLY A 245 -23.32 -34.79 0.82
CA GLY A 245 -23.92 -36.06 1.21
C GLY A 245 -25.45 -36.04 1.28
N THR A 246 -26.09 -34.86 1.28
CA THR A 246 -27.55 -34.72 1.49
C THR A 246 -28.33 -34.12 0.32
N LYS A 247 -27.71 -33.38 -0.63
CA LYS A 247 -28.38 -32.91 -1.86
C LYS A 247 -27.40 -32.72 -3.02
N LYS A 248 -27.55 -33.50 -4.10
CA LYS A 248 -26.96 -33.20 -5.43
C LYS A 248 -27.78 -32.08 -6.08
N ALA A 249 -27.32 -30.83 -6.00
CA ALA A 249 -27.88 -29.76 -6.80
C ALA A 249 -27.24 -29.77 -8.20
N ASN A 250 -28.05 -30.03 -9.22
CA ASN A 250 -27.71 -29.85 -10.63
C ASN A 250 -27.56 -28.36 -10.93
N GLY A 251 -26.37 -27.96 -11.37
CA GLY A 251 -26.11 -26.60 -11.82
C GLY A 251 -24.61 -26.33 -11.93
N ASN A 252 -24.02 -26.67 -13.08
CA ASN A 252 -22.63 -26.29 -13.39
C ASN A 252 -22.56 -24.77 -13.61
N VAL A 253 -22.42 -24.01 -12.52
CA VAL A 253 -21.93 -22.63 -12.61
C VAL A 253 -20.43 -22.73 -12.91
N VAL A 254 -20.08 -22.58 -14.19
CA VAL A 254 -18.69 -22.50 -14.66
C VAL A 254 -18.10 -21.20 -14.12
N SER A 255 -17.56 -21.25 -12.91
CA SER A 255 -16.73 -20.16 -12.41
C SER A 255 -15.40 -20.22 -13.16
N ASN A 256 -15.12 -19.25 -14.02
CA ASN A 256 -13.87 -19.10 -14.79
C ASN A 256 -12.61 -18.81 -13.93
N GLY A 257 -12.62 -19.17 -12.64
CA GLY A 257 -11.52 -18.94 -11.70
C GLY A 257 -10.96 -20.23 -11.14
N VAL A 258 -9.67 -20.20 -10.77
CA VAL A 258 -8.98 -21.31 -10.12
C VAL A 258 -9.64 -21.61 -8.77
N LYS A 259 -9.97 -22.88 -8.53
CA LYS A 259 -10.55 -23.39 -7.28
C LYS A 259 -9.52 -24.24 -6.54
N TYR A 260 -9.62 -24.27 -5.22
CA TYR A 260 -8.80 -25.17 -4.40
C TYR A 260 -9.15 -26.65 -4.70
N PRO A 261 -8.16 -27.55 -4.89
CA PRO A 261 -6.72 -27.40 -4.68
C PRO A 261 -5.90 -27.05 -5.94
N ALA A 262 -6.54 -26.72 -7.06
CA ALA A 262 -5.86 -26.45 -8.33
C ALA A 262 -4.97 -25.20 -8.30
N ASN A 263 -5.11 -24.34 -7.29
CA ASN A 263 -4.23 -23.19 -7.06
C ASN A 263 -2.84 -23.55 -6.50
N LEU A 264 -2.61 -24.81 -6.13
CA LEU A 264 -1.35 -25.25 -5.55
C LEU A 264 -0.34 -25.57 -6.66
N THR A 265 0.01 -24.53 -7.43
CA THR A 265 1.04 -24.58 -8.47
C THR A 265 2.22 -23.68 -8.10
N TYR A 266 3.43 -24.03 -8.54
CA TYR A 266 4.60 -23.16 -8.35
C TYR A 266 4.40 -21.81 -9.05
N ARG A 267 3.70 -21.79 -10.19
CA ARG A 267 3.42 -20.56 -10.93
C ARG A 267 2.58 -19.58 -10.10
N ASP A 268 1.52 -20.06 -9.46
CA ASP A 268 0.64 -19.21 -8.66
C ASP A 268 1.33 -18.75 -7.37
N LEU A 269 2.14 -19.62 -6.76
CA LEU A 269 2.99 -19.27 -5.62
C LEU A 269 3.94 -18.12 -5.99
N TYR A 270 4.79 -18.30 -7.00
CA TYR A 270 5.76 -17.27 -7.38
C TYR A 270 5.10 -16.00 -7.91
N TYR A 271 3.95 -16.12 -8.58
CA TYR A 271 3.14 -14.96 -8.92
C TYR A 271 2.76 -14.15 -7.66
N PHE A 272 2.27 -14.82 -6.62
CA PHE A 272 1.93 -14.17 -5.35
C PHE A 272 3.17 -13.61 -4.64
N LEU A 273 4.30 -14.32 -4.64
CA LEU A 273 5.53 -13.83 -4.01
C LEU A 273 5.96 -12.47 -4.57
N PHE A 274 5.89 -12.30 -5.89
CA PHE A 274 6.27 -11.04 -6.56
C PHE A 274 5.13 -10.02 -6.67
N ALA A 275 3.87 -10.42 -6.51
CA ALA A 275 2.75 -9.48 -6.54
C ALA A 275 2.89 -8.42 -5.42
N PRO A 276 2.58 -7.14 -5.68
CA PRO A 276 2.73 -6.05 -4.72
C PRO A 276 1.57 -5.99 -3.70
N THR A 277 1.23 -7.15 -3.12
CA THR A 277 0.21 -7.32 -2.07
C THR A 277 0.68 -8.34 -1.04
N LEU A 278 0.25 -8.17 0.21
CA LEU A 278 0.54 -9.10 1.29
C LEU A 278 -0.59 -10.10 1.53
N CYS A 279 -1.78 -9.85 0.97
CA CYS A 279 -2.93 -10.71 1.10
C CYS A 279 -3.00 -11.67 -0.09
N TYR A 280 -2.86 -12.97 0.17
CA TYR A 280 -3.05 -14.02 -0.82
C TYR A 280 -4.52 -14.15 -1.21
N GLU A 281 -4.78 -14.34 -2.49
CA GLU A 281 -6.09 -14.69 -3.03
C GLU A 281 -5.89 -15.68 -4.18
N LEU A 282 -6.88 -16.55 -4.40
CA LEU A 282 -6.78 -17.58 -5.45
C LEU A 282 -6.77 -16.95 -6.84
N ASN A 283 -7.55 -15.88 -7.04
CA ASN A 283 -7.74 -15.24 -8.32
C ASN A 283 -7.52 -13.73 -8.17
N PHE A 284 -6.31 -13.28 -8.45
CA PHE A 284 -5.99 -11.85 -8.42
C PHE A 284 -6.57 -11.11 -9.62
N PRO A 285 -7.04 -9.86 -9.45
CA PRO A 285 -7.44 -9.03 -10.58
C PRO A 285 -6.24 -8.78 -11.51
N ARG A 286 -6.44 -8.94 -12.82
CA ARG A 286 -5.39 -8.80 -13.83
C ARG A 286 -5.62 -7.60 -14.74
N SER A 287 -4.54 -6.90 -15.06
CA SER A 287 -4.54 -5.89 -16.13
C SER A 287 -4.50 -6.61 -17.49
N PRO A 288 -5.22 -6.12 -18.53
CA PRO A 288 -5.30 -6.81 -19.82
C PRO A 288 -3.99 -6.82 -20.60
N ARG A 289 -3.12 -5.82 -20.39
CA ARG A 289 -1.84 -5.67 -21.09
C ARG A 289 -0.84 -4.87 -20.27
N ILE A 290 0.44 -5.01 -20.61
CA ILE A 290 1.54 -4.18 -20.08
C ILE A 290 1.62 -2.88 -20.89
N ARG A 291 1.41 -1.74 -20.23
CA ARG A 291 1.49 -0.39 -20.79
C ARG A 291 2.93 0.12 -20.74
N LYS A 292 3.70 -0.14 -21.80
CA LYS A 292 5.13 0.22 -21.91
C LYS A 292 5.45 1.67 -21.55
N ARG A 293 4.64 2.65 -22.01
CA ARG A 293 4.82 4.08 -21.69
C ARG A 293 4.67 4.38 -20.20
N PHE A 294 3.71 3.72 -19.55
CA PHE A 294 3.50 3.85 -18.10
C PHE A 294 4.68 3.24 -17.34
N LEU A 295 5.10 2.03 -17.72
CA LEU A 295 6.26 1.36 -17.12
C LEU A 295 7.53 2.20 -17.26
N LEU A 296 7.85 2.69 -18.45
CA LEU A 296 9.04 3.51 -18.69
C LEU A 296 9.03 4.80 -17.85
N ARG A 297 7.87 5.46 -17.73
CA ARG A 297 7.70 6.63 -16.86
C ARG A 297 8.01 6.28 -15.39
N ARG A 298 7.48 5.16 -14.89
CA ARG A 298 7.76 4.70 -13.51
C ARG A 298 9.23 4.37 -13.30
N LEU A 299 9.89 3.74 -14.27
CA LEU A 299 11.32 3.43 -14.21
C LEU A 299 12.18 4.71 -14.19
N PHE A 300 11.84 5.71 -15.00
CA PHE A 300 12.53 7.00 -14.98
C PHE A 300 12.36 7.72 -13.64
N GLU A 301 11.14 7.74 -13.10
CA GLU A 301 10.86 8.29 -11.77
C GLU A 301 11.65 7.56 -10.68
N MET A 302 11.73 6.23 -10.73
CA MET A 302 12.54 5.45 -9.79
C MET A 302 14.01 5.89 -9.82
N LEU A 303 14.61 6.00 -11.01
CA LEU A 303 16.00 6.44 -11.16
C LEU A 303 16.21 7.88 -10.67
N PHE A 304 15.32 8.80 -11.04
CA PHE A 304 15.37 10.20 -10.62
C PHE A 304 15.28 10.34 -9.09
N PHE A 305 14.29 9.71 -8.47
CA PHE A 305 14.10 9.81 -7.02
C PHE A 305 15.17 9.08 -6.23
N THR A 306 15.74 7.96 -6.72
CA THR A 306 16.89 7.33 -6.06
C THR A 306 18.11 8.26 -6.06
N GLN A 307 18.42 8.91 -7.20
CA GLN A 307 19.51 9.89 -7.26
C GLN A 307 19.27 11.09 -6.35
N LEU A 308 18.03 11.61 -6.34
CA LEU A 308 17.64 12.70 -5.46
C LEU A 308 17.77 12.32 -3.98
N LEU A 309 17.32 11.12 -3.58
CA LEU A 309 17.46 10.62 -2.21
C LEU A 309 18.93 10.55 -1.79
N VAL A 310 19.80 9.97 -2.63
CA VAL A 310 21.24 9.90 -2.36
C VAL A 310 21.84 11.30 -2.24
N GLY A 311 21.49 12.23 -3.14
CA GLY A 311 21.93 13.62 -3.09
C GLY A 311 21.51 14.33 -1.80
N LEU A 312 20.25 14.24 -1.41
CA LEU A 312 19.72 14.85 -0.18
C LEU A 312 20.37 14.26 1.08
N ILE A 313 20.58 12.95 1.12
CA ILE A 313 21.26 12.29 2.24
C ILE A 313 22.70 12.81 2.35
N GLN A 314 23.47 12.79 1.27
CA GLN A 314 24.89 13.14 1.28
C GLN A 314 25.14 14.63 1.50
N GLN A 315 24.35 15.50 0.87
CA GLN A 315 24.60 16.95 0.86
C GLN A 315 23.88 17.69 1.99
N TRP A 316 22.71 17.20 2.43
CA TRP A 316 21.92 17.89 3.46
C TRP A 316 21.95 17.14 4.79
N MET A 317 21.64 15.84 4.79
CA MET A 317 21.48 15.09 6.04
C MET A 317 22.82 14.80 6.73
N VAL A 318 23.82 14.28 6.02
CA VAL A 318 25.12 13.90 6.59
C VAL A 318 25.85 15.08 7.25
N PRO A 319 26.01 16.26 6.61
CA PRO A 319 26.66 17.40 7.24
C PRO A 319 25.88 17.91 8.46
N THR A 320 24.54 17.88 8.40
CA THR A 320 23.68 18.29 9.52
C THR A 320 23.88 17.37 10.72
N ILE A 321 23.93 16.06 10.51
CA ILE A 321 24.21 15.07 11.56
C ILE A 321 25.60 15.30 12.15
N GLN A 322 26.65 15.36 11.32
CA GLN A 322 28.03 15.57 11.78
C GLN A 322 28.19 16.83 12.63
N ASN A 323 27.57 17.94 12.21
CA ASN A 323 27.57 19.20 12.96
C ASN A 323 26.73 19.14 14.25
N SER A 324 25.77 18.22 14.34
CA SER A 324 24.90 18.05 15.51
C SER A 324 25.51 17.13 16.57
N MET A 325 26.47 16.26 16.22
CA MET A 325 27.08 15.33 17.17
C MET A 325 27.83 16.04 18.32
N LYS A 326 28.46 17.19 18.04
CA LYS A 326 29.24 17.94 19.05
C LYS A 326 28.37 18.47 20.20
N PRO A 327 27.24 19.17 19.96
CA PRO A 327 26.32 19.59 21.04
C PRO A 327 25.68 18.46 21.86
N PHE A 328 25.52 17.25 21.29
CA PHE A 328 24.96 16.11 22.05
C PHE A 328 25.89 15.66 23.18
N LYS A 329 27.21 15.73 22.95
CA LYS A 329 28.23 15.40 23.95
C LYS A 329 28.19 16.31 25.18
N ASP A 330 27.79 17.57 24.98
CA ASP A 330 27.78 18.60 26.02
C ASP A 330 26.45 18.66 26.81
N MET A 331 25.49 17.75 26.53
CA MET A 331 24.17 17.64 27.18
C MET A 331 23.34 18.96 27.25
N ASP A 332 23.54 19.88 26.31
CA ASP A 332 22.75 21.11 26.24
C ASP A 332 21.40 20.85 25.56
N TYR A 333 20.35 20.64 26.37
CA TYR A 333 19.00 20.35 25.90
C TYR A 333 18.43 21.40 24.93
N SER A 334 18.79 22.68 25.09
CA SER A 334 18.35 23.75 24.20
C SER A 334 18.95 23.57 22.80
N ARG A 335 20.26 23.30 22.74
CA ARG A 335 20.95 23.00 21.47
C ARG A 335 20.47 21.69 20.85
N ILE A 336 20.14 20.67 21.66
CA ILE A 336 19.59 19.41 21.16
C ILE A 336 18.26 19.65 20.42
N ILE A 337 17.35 20.44 20.99
CA ILE A 337 16.06 20.77 20.34
C ILE A 337 16.29 21.57 19.05
N GLU A 338 17.16 22.59 19.08
CA GLU A 338 17.51 23.37 17.89
C GLU A 338 18.06 22.48 16.75
N ARG A 339 18.95 21.55 17.08
CA ARG A 339 19.53 20.61 16.11
C ARG A 339 18.52 19.59 15.61
N LEU A 340 17.63 19.12 16.48
CA LEU A 340 16.55 18.22 16.11
C LEU A 340 15.61 18.87 15.10
N LEU A 341 15.23 20.15 15.30
CA LEU A 341 14.42 20.90 14.35
C LEU A 341 15.12 21.10 13.00
N LYS A 342 16.44 21.36 13.00
CA LYS A 342 17.25 21.44 11.77
C LYS A 342 17.29 20.12 11.01
N LEU A 343 17.29 18.98 11.70
CA LEU A 343 17.24 17.65 11.11
C LEU A 343 15.83 17.24 10.67
N ALA A 344 14.79 17.78 11.32
CA ALA A 344 13.41 17.36 11.10
C ALA A 344 12.93 17.60 9.68
N VAL A 345 13.24 18.77 9.11
CA VAL A 345 12.87 19.15 7.74
C VAL A 345 13.49 18.23 6.69
N PRO A 346 14.83 18.06 6.60
CA PRO A 346 15.43 17.17 5.62
C PRO A 346 14.99 15.71 5.80
N ASN A 347 14.89 15.22 7.04
CA ASN A 347 14.42 13.87 7.30
C ASN A 347 12.99 13.66 6.78
N HIS A 348 12.08 14.57 7.10
CA HIS A 348 10.70 14.48 6.63
C HIS A 348 10.62 14.54 5.10
N PHE A 349 11.39 15.43 4.47
CA PHE A 349 11.41 15.55 3.01
C PHE A 349 11.93 14.28 2.33
N ILE A 350 12.99 13.66 2.86
CA ILE A 350 13.52 12.37 2.40
C ILE A 350 12.44 11.28 2.54
N TRP A 351 11.70 11.25 3.65
CA TRP A 351 10.60 10.29 3.85
C TRP A 351 9.44 10.47 2.86
N LEU A 352 9.07 11.70 2.52
CA LEU A 352 8.06 11.98 1.49
C LEU A 352 8.51 11.48 0.12
N ILE A 353 9.76 11.73 -0.24
CA ILE A 353 10.34 11.24 -1.50
C ILE A 353 10.42 9.72 -1.50
N PHE A 354 10.88 9.11 -0.40
CA PHE A 354 10.91 7.67 -0.23
C PHE A 354 9.52 7.05 -0.37
N PHE A 355 8.49 7.67 0.22
CA PHE A 355 7.11 7.24 0.09
C PHE A 355 6.68 7.22 -1.38
N TYR A 356 6.89 8.30 -2.12
CA TYR A 356 6.54 8.37 -3.55
C TYR A 356 7.37 7.38 -4.39
N TRP A 357 8.67 7.29 -4.14
CA TRP A 357 9.56 6.37 -4.83
C TRP A 357 9.11 4.91 -4.63
N PHE A 358 8.90 4.48 -3.38
CA PHE A 358 8.57 3.10 -3.07
C PHE A 358 7.10 2.75 -3.36
N PHE A 359 6.15 3.42 -2.67
CA PHE A 359 4.73 3.04 -2.72
C PHE A 359 4.05 3.44 -4.02
N HIS A 360 4.48 4.54 -4.65
CA HIS A 360 3.95 4.93 -5.95
C HIS A 360 4.77 4.33 -7.09
N SER A 361 6.06 4.62 -7.19
CA SER A 361 6.82 4.28 -8.40
C SER A 361 7.20 2.80 -8.47
N CYS A 362 7.86 2.27 -7.44
CA CYS A 362 8.30 0.86 -7.39
C CYS A 362 7.12 -0.11 -7.42
N LEU A 363 6.12 0.05 -6.54
CA LEU A 363 4.98 -0.88 -6.51
C LEU A 363 4.14 -0.82 -7.79
N ASN A 364 3.97 0.34 -8.44
CA ASN A 364 3.30 0.39 -9.74
C ASN A 364 4.13 -0.23 -10.86
N ALA A 365 5.46 -0.09 -10.83
CA ALA A 365 6.33 -0.77 -11.81
C ALA A 365 6.20 -2.29 -11.68
N VAL A 366 6.27 -2.81 -10.45
CA VAL A 366 6.06 -4.25 -10.17
C VAL A 366 4.64 -4.67 -10.56
N ALA A 367 3.62 -3.90 -10.21
CA ALA A 367 2.24 -4.21 -10.58
C ALA A 367 2.04 -4.26 -12.10
N GLU A 368 2.65 -3.34 -12.84
CA GLU A 368 2.56 -3.32 -14.30
C GLU A 368 3.28 -4.52 -14.93
N LEU A 369 4.48 -4.86 -14.46
CA LEU A 369 5.24 -6.03 -14.91
C LEU A 369 4.49 -7.34 -14.64
N MET A 370 3.89 -7.46 -13.45
CA MET A 370 3.12 -8.62 -13.04
C MET A 370 1.69 -8.62 -13.60
N GLN A 371 1.27 -7.58 -14.33
CA GLN A 371 -0.13 -7.37 -14.74
C GLN A 371 -1.13 -7.42 -13.57
N PHE A 372 -0.73 -6.96 -12.39
CA PHE A 372 -1.58 -6.87 -11.21
C PHE A 372 -2.54 -5.67 -11.34
N GLY A 373 -3.83 -5.94 -11.19
CA GLY A 373 -4.91 -4.98 -11.39
C GLY A 373 -5.22 -4.10 -10.18
N ASP A 374 -5.06 -4.62 -8.96
CA ASP A 374 -5.26 -3.83 -7.74
C ASP A 374 -4.05 -2.94 -7.48
N ARG A 375 -4.20 -1.64 -7.67
CA ARG A 375 -3.10 -0.66 -7.53
C ARG A 375 -3.34 0.33 -6.40
N GLU A 376 -4.26 0.00 -5.51
CA GLU A 376 -4.55 0.78 -4.32
C GLU A 376 -3.52 0.47 -3.22
N PHE A 377 -2.31 1.01 -3.37
CA PHE A 377 -1.22 0.82 -2.40
C PHE A 377 -1.29 1.81 -1.24
N TYR A 378 -1.94 2.95 -1.43
CA TYR A 378 -2.13 4.02 -0.46
C TYR A 378 -3.38 4.84 -0.82
N ARG A 379 -3.90 5.59 0.15
CA ARG A 379 -5.00 6.56 0.01
C ARG A 379 -4.50 7.98 0.34
N ASP A 380 -5.39 8.94 0.41
CA ASP A 380 -5.14 10.36 0.68
C ASP A 380 -4.75 10.65 2.14
N TRP A 381 -3.73 9.95 2.63
CA TRP A 381 -3.22 10.08 3.99
C TRP A 381 -2.68 11.49 4.32
N TRP A 382 -2.36 12.32 3.32
CA TRP A 382 -1.98 13.72 3.53
C TRP A 382 -3.13 14.59 4.03
N ASN A 383 -4.39 14.19 3.76
CA ASN A 383 -5.61 14.84 4.25
C ASN A 383 -6.10 14.26 5.59
N SER A 384 -5.29 13.47 6.29
CA SER A 384 -5.69 12.82 7.54
C SER A 384 -6.00 13.84 8.63
N GLU A 385 -7.25 13.91 9.09
CA GLU A 385 -7.62 14.74 10.26
C GLU A 385 -7.30 14.07 11.60
N SER A 386 -7.00 12.77 11.59
CA SER A 386 -6.62 12.00 12.78
C SER A 386 -5.46 11.06 12.51
N VAL A 387 -4.65 10.82 13.54
CA VAL A 387 -3.54 9.85 13.50
C VAL A 387 -4.03 8.44 13.15
N THR A 388 -5.23 8.08 13.60
CA THR A 388 -5.83 6.77 13.27
C THR A 388 -6.12 6.65 11.77
N TYR A 389 -6.67 7.68 11.15
CA TYR A 389 -6.93 7.68 9.70
C TYR A 389 -5.60 7.60 8.92
N PHE A 390 -4.56 8.33 9.34
CA PHE A 390 -3.24 8.22 8.72
C PHE A 390 -2.71 6.78 8.67
N TRP A 391 -2.70 6.08 9.81
CA TRP A 391 -2.17 4.72 9.92
C TRP A 391 -2.93 3.67 9.10
N GLN A 392 -4.18 3.96 8.73
CA GLN A 392 -5.00 3.08 7.90
C GLN A 392 -4.79 3.32 6.39
N ASN A 393 -4.28 4.49 6.01
CA ASN A 393 -4.33 4.97 4.63
C ASN A 393 -2.94 5.11 3.98
N TRP A 394 -1.85 5.17 4.74
CA TRP A 394 -0.51 5.35 4.18
C TRP A 394 0.03 4.08 3.47
N ASN A 395 -0.17 2.89 4.05
CA ASN A 395 0.32 1.61 3.53
C ASN A 395 -0.81 0.58 3.56
N ILE A 396 -1.60 0.60 2.49
CA ILE A 396 -2.81 -0.22 2.35
C ILE A 396 -2.49 -1.72 2.32
N PRO A 397 -1.43 -2.23 1.67
CA PRO A 397 -1.08 -3.65 1.71
C PRO A 397 -0.89 -4.19 3.14
N VAL A 398 -0.15 -3.46 3.99
CA VAL A 398 0.05 -3.84 5.39
C VAL A 398 -1.24 -3.67 6.19
N HIS A 399 -1.98 -2.57 5.99
CA HIS A 399 -3.24 -2.34 6.68
C HIS A 399 -4.28 -3.44 6.38
N LYS A 400 -4.49 -3.79 5.11
CA LYS A 400 -5.39 -4.88 4.67
C LYS A 400 -4.95 -6.22 5.29
N TRP A 401 -3.64 -6.49 5.35
CA TRP A 401 -3.11 -7.69 5.99
C TRP A 401 -3.39 -7.74 7.49
N CYS A 402 -3.07 -6.66 8.22
CA CYS A 402 -3.33 -6.55 9.66
C CYS A 402 -4.82 -6.72 9.94
N LEU A 403 -5.69 -6.10 9.13
CA LEU A 403 -7.13 -6.22 9.29
C LEU A 403 -7.63 -7.66 9.07
N ARG A 404 -7.19 -8.32 8.00
CA ARG A 404 -7.70 -9.63 7.56
C ARG A 404 -7.11 -10.81 8.33
N HIS A 405 -5.82 -10.77 8.63
CA HIS A 405 -5.06 -11.92 9.16
C HIS A 405 -4.67 -11.78 10.64
N PHE A 406 -4.80 -10.59 11.23
CA PHE A 406 -4.50 -10.37 12.64
C PHE A 406 -5.75 -9.92 13.40
N TYR A 407 -6.27 -8.73 13.09
CA TYR A 407 -7.35 -8.09 13.82
C TYR A 407 -8.66 -8.89 13.76
N LYS A 408 -9.17 -9.23 12.56
CA LYS A 408 -10.43 -9.99 12.43
C LYS A 408 -10.36 -11.38 13.10
N PRO A 409 -9.29 -12.18 12.95
CA PRO A 409 -9.15 -13.44 13.69
C PRO A 409 -9.13 -13.26 15.21
N VAL A 410 -8.35 -12.30 15.73
CA VAL A 410 -8.29 -12.00 17.18
C VAL A 410 -9.66 -11.56 17.72
N MET A 411 -10.39 -10.74 16.97
CA MET A 411 -11.77 -10.34 17.31
C MET A 411 -12.72 -11.54 17.33
N LYS A 412 -12.58 -12.49 16.39
CA LYS A 412 -13.39 -13.73 16.35
C LYS A 412 -13.11 -14.66 17.53
N MET A 413 -11.93 -14.54 18.17
CA MET A 413 -11.61 -15.27 19.40
C MET A 413 -12.23 -14.66 20.67
N GLY A 414 -12.97 -13.55 20.55
CA GLY A 414 -13.66 -12.90 21.67
C GLY A 414 -12.84 -11.81 22.38
N VAL A 415 -11.67 -11.42 21.85
CA VAL A 415 -10.85 -10.34 22.41
C VAL A 415 -11.50 -8.98 22.15
N ASN A 416 -11.47 -8.09 23.15
CA ASN A 416 -11.99 -6.72 23.04
C ASN A 416 -11.28 -5.93 21.92
N LYS A 417 -12.05 -5.10 21.19
CA LYS A 417 -11.60 -4.17 20.15
C LYS A 417 -10.37 -3.34 20.54
N TRP A 418 -10.32 -2.84 21.78
CA TRP A 418 -9.18 -2.03 22.23
C TRP A 418 -7.89 -2.85 22.35
N MET A 419 -7.98 -4.04 22.97
CA MET A 419 -6.84 -4.97 23.05
C MET A 419 -6.40 -5.46 21.68
N ALA A 420 -7.34 -5.73 20.76
CA ALA A 420 -7.02 -6.13 19.39
C ALA A 420 -6.27 -5.02 18.63
N LYS A 421 -6.63 -3.74 18.82
CA LYS A 421 -5.89 -2.60 18.26
C LYS A 421 -4.48 -2.52 18.85
N ILE A 422 -4.33 -2.64 20.16
CA ILE A 422 -3.01 -2.64 20.83
C ILE A 422 -2.15 -3.79 20.31
N GLY A 423 -2.72 -4.99 20.15
CA GLY A 423 -2.01 -6.15 19.59
C GLY A 423 -1.45 -5.86 18.19
N VAL A 424 -2.22 -5.18 17.33
CA VAL A 424 -1.74 -4.76 16.01
C VAL A 424 -0.61 -3.73 16.12
N PHE A 425 -0.72 -2.75 17.03
CA PHE A 425 0.35 -1.77 17.26
C PHE A 425 1.62 -2.41 17.82
N LEU A 426 1.51 -3.37 18.76
CA LEU A 426 2.65 -4.12 19.30
C LEU A 426 3.34 -4.95 18.21
N ALA A 427 2.57 -5.65 17.38
CA ALA A 427 3.12 -6.39 16.24
C ALA A 427 3.83 -5.45 15.25
N SER A 428 3.25 -4.29 14.97
CA SER A 428 3.88 -3.26 14.12
C SER A 428 5.17 -2.74 14.75
N ALA A 429 5.16 -2.40 16.05
CA ALA A 429 6.31 -1.90 16.79
C ALA A 429 7.45 -2.93 16.80
N PHE A 430 7.14 -4.21 16.97
CA PHE A 430 8.11 -5.31 16.85
C PHE A 430 8.82 -5.31 15.48
N PHE A 431 8.07 -5.21 14.37
CA PHE A 431 8.69 -5.21 13.04
C PHE A 431 9.50 -3.94 12.75
N HIS A 432 9.05 -2.77 13.23
CA HIS A 432 9.83 -1.53 13.10
C HIS A 432 11.15 -1.63 13.87
N GLU A 433 11.10 -2.10 15.12
CA GLU A 433 12.29 -2.33 15.92
C GLU A 433 13.19 -3.38 15.27
N TYR A 434 12.64 -4.51 14.80
CA TYR A 434 13.39 -5.57 14.13
C TYR A 434 14.13 -5.07 12.88
N LEU A 435 13.49 -4.26 12.04
CA LEU A 435 14.09 -3.73 10.81
C LEU A 435 15.13 -2.63 11.04
N VAL A 436 15.11 -1.96 12.20
CA VAL A 436 16.08 -0.90 12.54
C VAL A 436 17.20 -1.42 13.45
N SER A 437 16.85 -2.07 14.56
CA SER A 437 17.81 -2.54 15.57
C SER A 437 18.75 -3.64 15.07
N VAL A 438 18.23 -4.63 14.33
CA VAL A 438 19.03 -5.80 13.92
C VAL A 438 20.13 -5.41 12.92
N PRO A 439 19.86 -4.64 11.85
CA PRO A 439 20.89 -4.18 10.93
C PRO A 439 21.95 -3.28 11.57
N LEU A 440 21.53 -2.45 12.53
CA LEU A 440 22.43 -1.55 13.26
C LEU A 440 23.16 -2.26 14.41
N ARG A 441 22.73 -3.48 14.77
CA ARG A 441 23.19 -4.24 15.95
C ARG A 441 23.00 -3.50 17.26
N MET A 442 21.91 -2.75 17.38
CA MET A 442 21.63 -1.87 18.51
C MET A 442 20.26 -2.16 19.10
N PHE A 443 20.25 -2.80 20.27
CA PHE A 443 19.02 -3.17 20.98
C PHE A 443 18.54 -2.06 21.93
N ARG A 444 18.34 -0.85 21.39
CA ARG A 444 17.74 0.27 22.12
C ARG A 444 16.31 0.45 21.60
N PRO A 445 15.26 0.23 22.40
CA PRO A 445 13.87 0.17 21.93
C PRO A 445 13.26 1.55 21.60
N TRP A 446 14.00 2.40 20.90
CA TRP A 446 13.58 3.75 20.54
C TRP A 446 12.46 3.73 19.50
N ALA A 447 12.58 2.90 18.46
CA ALA A 447 11.52 2.76 17.45
C ALA A 447 10.25 2.13 18.07
N PHE A 448 10.42 1.12 18.92
CA PHE A 448 9.31 0.51 19.67
C PHE A 448 8.58 1.54 20.54
N THR A 449 9.33 2.32 21.34
CA THR A 449 8.77 3.35 22.22
C THR A 449 8.07 4.44 21.40
N GLY A 450 8.68 4.88 20.30
CA GLY A 450 8.08 5.87 19.40
C GLY A 450 6.76 5.40 18.81
N MET A 451 6.66 4.13 18.38
CA MET A 451 5.42 3.54 17.89
C MET A 451 4.35 3.43 18.98
N MET A 452 4.73 3.06 20.21
CA MET A 452 3.78 2.96 21.32
C MET A 452 3.28 4.35 21.79
N ALA A 453 4.14 5.37 21.73
CA ALA A 453 3.78 6.76 22.04
C ALA A 453 2.75 7.36 21.05
N GLN A 454 2.58 6.77 19.86
CA GLN A 454 1.53 7.19 18.91
C GLN A 454 0.12 6.87 19.42
N ILE A 455 -0.05 5.87 20.31
CA ILE A 455 -1.37 5.50 20.84
C ILE A 455 -1.95 6.63 21.72
N PRO A 456 -1.26 7.12 22.78
CA PRO A 456 -1.76 8.24 23.56
C PRO A 456 -1.84 9.52 22.72
N LEU A 457 -0.89 9.76 21.81
CA LEU A 457 -0.95 10.91 20.89
C LEU A 457 -2.21 10.87 20.01
N ALA A 458 -2.56 9.71 19.46
CA ALA A 458 -3.77 9.54 18.66
C ALA A 458 -5.05 9.81 19.47
N TRP A 459 -5.07 9.44 20.75
CA TRP A 459 -6.18 9.75 21.65
C TRP A 459 -6.28 11.26 21.93
N VAL A 460 -5.16 11.93 22.23
CA VAL A 460 -5.12 13.38 22.47
C VAL A 460 -5.57 14.14 21.22
N VAL A 461 -4.95 13.89 20.07
CA VAL A 461 -5.30 14.58 18.81
C VAL A 461 -6.76 14.34 18.46
N GLY A 462 -7.25 13.10 18.54
CA GLY A 462 -8.64 12.78 18.25
C GLY A 462 -9.66 13.34 19.25
N ARG A 463 -9.22 13.71 20.47
CA ARG A 463 -10.10 14.29 21.49
C ARG A 463 -10.15 15.81 21.42
N PHE A 464 -9.03 16.47 21.12
CA PHE A 464 -8.89 17.93 21.25
C PHE A 464 -8.82 18.68 19.93
N LEU A 465 -8.48 18.03 18.81
CA LEU A 465 -8.27 18.69 17.52
C LEU A 465 -9.21 18.09 16.47
N GLN A 466 -9.78 18.94 15.62
CA GLN A 466 -10.74 18.55 14.58
C GLN A 466 -10.43 19.30 13.27
N GLY A 467 -10.83 18.71 12.13
CA GLY A 467 -10.65 19.32 10.81
C GLY A 467 -9.19 19.65 10.50
N ASN A 468 -8.96 20.85 9.98
CA ASN A 468 -7.64 21.35 9.56
C ASN A 468 -6.61 21.36 10.71
N TYR A 469 -7.03 21.62 11.94
CA TYR A 469 -6.13 21.59 13.10
C TYR A 469 -5.71 20.16 13.47
N GLY A 470 -6.62 19.19 13.30
CA GLY A 470 -6.30 17.77 13.41
C GLY A 470 -5.28 17.35 12.35
N ASN A 471 -5.45 17.82 11.11
CA ASN A 471 -4.49 17.59 10.03
C ASN A 471 -3.11 18.20 10.33
N ALA A 472 -3.05 19.44 10.81
CA ALA A 472 -1.80 20.08 11.21
C ALA A 472 -1.08 19.29 12.32
N ALA A 473 -1.81 18.73 13.30
CA ALA A 473 -1.22 17.89 14.33
C ALA A 473 -0.70 16.54 13.82
N VAL A 474 -1.37 15.93 12.83
CA VAL A 474 -0.84 14.74 12.14
C VAL A 474 0.48 15.08 11.45
N TRP A 475 0.55 16.19 10.70
CA TRP A 475 1.79 16.65 10.07
C TRP A 475 2.89 16.90 11.08
N LEU A 476 2.59 17.58 12.19
CA LEU A 476 3.57 17.84 13.24
C LEU A 476 4.12 16.54 13.85
N SER A 477 3.27 15.55 14.09
CA SER A 477 3.68 14.21 14.54
C SER A 477 4.63 13.54 13.56
N LEU A 478 4.34 13.59 12.25
CA LEU A 478 5.18 12.99 11.21
C LEU A 478 6.51 13.70 11.02
N ILE A 479 6.53 15.03 11.20
CA ILE A 479 7.75 15.84 11.07
C ILE A 479 8.66 15.63 12.27
N ILE A 480 8.14 15.60 13.50
CA ILE A 480 8.97 15.54 14.72
C ILE A 480 9.26 14.10 15.16
N GLY A 481 8.31 13.18 15.03
CA GLY A 481 8.43 11.83 15.60
C GLY A 481 9.56 11.00 14.98
N GLN A 482 9.68 10.99 13.66
CA GLN A 482 10.69 10.20 12.95
C GLN A 482 12.14 10.70 13.19
N PRO A 483 12.45 12.00 13.08
CA PRO A 483 13.80 12.50 13.34
C PRO A 483 14.27 12.24 14.77
N VAL A 484 13.39 12.29 15.77
CA VAL A 484 13.74 11.92 17.16
C VAL A 484 14.28 10.49 17.18
N ALA A 485 13.56 9.53 16.60
CA ALA A 485 13.98 8.13 16.57
C ALA A 485 15.31 7.96 15.80
N VAL A 486 15.43 8.53 14.60
CA VAL A 486 16.65 8.45 13.78
C VAL A 486 17.85 9.04 14.53
N LEU A 487 17.68 10.20 15.17
CA LEU A 487 18.74 10.88 15.91
C LEU A 487 19.22 10.05 17.09
N MET A 488 18.32 9.38 17.82
CA MET A 488 18.68 8.50 18.93
C MET A 488 19.50 7.29 18.46
N TYR A 489 19.11 6.64 17.36
CA TYR A 489 19.89 5.54 16.79
C TYR A 489 21.24 6.01 16.24
N VAL A 490 21.30 7.15 15.56
CA VAL A 490 22.55 7.69 15.02
C VAL A 490 23.51 8.12 16.14
N HIS A 491 22.99 8.78 17.17
CA HIS A 491 23.73 9.13 18.38
C HIS A 491 24.38 7.90 18.99
N ASP A 492 23.56 6.89 19.32
CA ASP A 492 24.03 5.69 19.98
C ASP A 492 25.00 4.89 19.08
N TYR A 493 24.79 4.88 17.76
CA TYR A 493 25.72 4.27 16.81
C TYR A 493 27.08 4.96 16.82
N TYR A 494 27.08 6.30 16.85
CA TYR A 494 28.32 7.06 16.88
C TYR A 494 29.10 6.84 18.18
N VAL A 495 28.44 6.91 19.34
CA VAL A 495 29.05 6.65 20.64
C VAL A 495 29.69 5.25 20.66
N LEU A 496 28.98 4.24 20.18
CA LEU A 496 29.46 2.86 20.18
C LEU A 496 30.62 2.59 19.21
N ASN A 497 30.71 3.29 18.08
CA ASN A 497 31.72 3.02 17.05
C ASN A 497 32.91 3.99 17.05
N TYR A 498 32.74 5.21 17.56
CA TYR A 498 33.76 6.27 17.50
C TYR A 498 34.25 6.74 18.88
N GLU A 499 33.48 6.60 19.96
CA GLU A 499 33.96 6.92 21.32
C GLU A 499 34.48 5.69 22.08
N ALA A 500 34.02 4.49 21.73
CA ALA A 500 34.44 3.24 22.38
C ALA A 500 35.76 2.66 21.86
N GLN A 501 36.50 3.35 20.98
CA GLN A 501 37.91 3.02 20.75
C GLN A 501 38.74 3.72 21.84
N PRO A 502 39.28 3.00 22.85
CA PRO A 502 40.27 3.60 23.71
C PRO A 502 41.45 3.92 22.81
N THR A 503 41.94 5.16 22.88
CA THR A 503 43.27 5.52 22.39
C THR A 503 44.27 4.59 23.06
N SER A 504 44.68 3.54 22.36
CA SER A 504 45.82 2.69 22.71
C SER A 504 47.09 3.27 22.13
#